data_AF-A0A940QTF7-F1
#
_entry.id   AF-A0A940QTF7-F1
#
_cell.length_a   1.000
_cell.length_b   1.000
_cell.length_c   1.000
_cell.angle_alpha   90.00
_cell.angle_beta   90.00
_cell.angle_gamma   90.00
#
_symmetry.space_group_name_H-M   'P 1'
#
loop_
_entity.id
_entity.type
_entity.pdbx_description
1 polymer ?
#
loop_
_entity_poly.entity_id
_entity_poly.type
_entity_poly.pdbx_seq_one_letter_code
_entity_poly.pdbx_strand_id
1 'polypeptide(L)'
;DIHKPELMAKTFRAYLEGKIDSIQLQRINFGIDRVFNCNLPELRKYYLMDTPDDVAHDVLEPMVFQNLADSGFVDLTAGFGGGVGTAKNELGRLFVEYVLCDNQ
;
A
#
# COMPACT_ATOMS: atom_id res chain seq x y z
N ASP A 1 -12.61 -10.62 5.79
CA ASP A 1 -12.22 -10.45 4.38
C ASP A 1 -13.32 -9.96 3.44
N ILE A 2 -14.32 -9.24 3.95
CA ILE A 2 -15.55 -8.93 3.20
C ILE A 2 -15.30 -7.91 2.06
N HIS A 3 -14.26 -7.08 2.17
CA HIS A 3 -13.94 -6.02 1.21
C HIS A 3 -13.01 -6.44 0.07
N LYS A 4 -12.34 -7.60 0.15
CA LYS A 4 -11.38 -8.03 -0.89
C LYS A 4 -12.00 -8.10 -2.29
N PRO A 5 -13.22 -8.66 -2.50
CA PRO A 5 -13.85 -8.67 -3.82
C PRO A 5 -14.04 -7.26 -4.40
N GLU A 6 -14.39 -6.29 -3.56
CA GLU A 6 -14.55 -4.89 -3.97
C GLU A 6 -13.22 -4.26 -4.38
N LEU A 7 -12.16 -4.46 -3.57
CA LEU A 7 -10.81 -3.96 -3.87
C LEU A 7 -10.26 -4.58 -5.16
N MET A 8 -10.46 -5.87 -5.36
CA MET A 8 -10.08 -6.55 -6.61
C MET A 8 -10.86 -5.96 -7.80
N ALA A 9 -12.17 -5.77 -7.67
CA ALA A 9 -12.98 -5.18 -8.73
C ALA A 9 -12.52 -3.76 -9.10
N LYS A 10 -12.17 -2.92 -8.12
CA LYS A 10 -11.58 -1.60 -8.34
C LYS A 10 -10.23 -1.68 -9.05
N THR A 11 -9.38 -2.64 -8.67
CA THR A 11 -8.09 -2.88 -9.33
C THR A 11 -8.27 -3.30 -10.80
N PHE A 12 -9.19 -4.23 -11.09
CA PHE A 12 -9.51 -4.63 -12.46
C PHE A 12 -10.06 -3.46 -13.29
N ARG A 13 -10.90 -2.60 -12.70
CA ARG A 13 -11.38 -1.39 -13.36
C ARG A 13 -10.23 -0.47 -13.74
N ALA A 14 -9.29 -0.21 -12.83
CA ALA A 14 -8.13 0.63 -13.12
C ALA A 14 -7.28 0.08 -14.28
N TYR A 15 -7.14 -1.25 -14.38
CA TYR A 15 -6.48 -1.89 -15.52
C TYR A 15 -7.25 -1.70 -16.83
N LEU A 16 -8.57 -1.93 -16.82
CA LEU A 16 -9.42 -1.75 -18.01
C LEU A 16 -9.44 -0.30 -18.50
N GLU A 17 -9.25 0.67 -17.60
CA GLU A 17 -9.13 2.10 -17.91
C GLU A 17 -7.71 2.51 -18.35
N GLY A 18 -6.75 1.58 -18.36
CA GLY A 18 -5.35 1.85 -18.74
C GLY A 18 -4.56 2.68 -17.73
N LYS A 19 -5.04 2.79 -16.48
CA LYS A 19 -4.37 3.52 -15.39
C LYS A 19 -3.21 2.72 -14.78
N ILE A 20 -3.30 1.40 -14.87
CA ILE A 20 -2.25 0.47 -14.45
C ILE A 20 -2.04 -0.60 -15.53
N ASP A 21 -0.84 -1.17 -15.58
CA ASP A 21 -0.50 -2.28 -16.46
C ASP A 21 -0.79 -3.67 -15.84
N SER A 22 -0.55 -4.72 -16.61
CA SER A 22 -0.79 -6.10 -16.18
C SER A 22 0.11 -6.58 -15.03
N ILE A 23 1.33 -6.03 -14.90
CA ILE A 23 2.27 -6.37 -13.83
C ILE A 23 1.81 -5.69 -12.54
N GLN A 24 1.44 -4.42 -12.61
CA GLN A 24 0.86 -3.66 -11.50
C GLN A 24 -0.45 -4.31 -11.02
N LEU A 25 -1.34 -4.74 -11.93
CA LEU A 25 -2.56 -5.48 -11.58
C LEU A 25 -2.25 -6.75 -10.75
N GLN A 26 -1.30 -7.58 -11.20
CA GLN A 26 -0.91 -8.79 -10.49
C GLN A 26 -0.34 -8.49 -9.10
N ARG A 27 0.55 -7.49 -9.00
CA ARG A 27 1.18 -7.09 -7.75
C ARG A 27 0.16 -6.52 -6.75
N ILE A 28 -0.78 -5.69 -7.21
CA ILE A 28 -1.84 -5.14 -6.36
C ILE A 28 -2.74 -6.26 -5.84
N ASN A 29 -3.18 -7.19 -6.70
CA ASN A 29 -4.00 -8.32 -6.27
C ASN A 29 -3.28 -9.19 -5.22
N PHE A 30 -1.99 -9.46 -5.41
CA PHE A 30 -1.18 -10.15 -4.41
C PHE A 30 -1.11 -9.39 -3.08
N GLY A 31 -0.95 -8.06 -3.13
CA GLY A 31 -0.97 -7.21 -1.94
C GLY A 31 -2.32 -7.24 -1.21
N ILE A 32 -3.43 -7.17 -1.96
CA ILE A 32 -4.79 -7.28 -1.42
C ILE A 32 -4.95 -8.59 -0.66
N ASP A 33 -4.46 -9.71 -1.20
CA ASP A 33 -4.60 -11.02 -0.54
C ASP A 33 -3.89 -11.12 0.82
N ARG A 34 -2.81 -10.36 1.01
CA ARG A 34 -1.93 -10.44 2.19
C ARG A 34 -2.19 -9.35 3.23
N VAL A 35 -2.74 -8.21 2.82
CA VAL A 35 -2.98 -7.10 3.73
C VAL A 35 -4.16 -7.39 4.66
N PHE A 36 -4.02 -7.06 5.94
CA PHE A 36 -5.16 -7.05 6.84
C PHE A 36 -6.00 -5.81 6.54
N ASN A 37 -7.31 -5.99 6.32
CA ASN A 37 -8.21 -4.88 5.97
C ASN A 37 -8.19 -3.72 6.98
N CYS A 38 -7.91 -3.98 8.27
CA CYS A 38 -7.77 -2.93 9.29
C CYS A 38 -6.59 -1.99 9.07
N ASN A 39 -5.62 -2.38 8.25
CA ASN A 39 -4.41 -1.60 7.96
C ASN A 39 -4.57 -0.69 6.73
N LEU A 40 -5.65 -0.85 5.94
CA LEU A 40 -5.92 -0.02 4.77
C LEU A 40 -6.10 1.47 5.09
N PRO A 41 -6.80 1.86 6.18
CA PRO A 41 -6.87 3.26 6.59
C PRO A 41 -5.50 3.85 6.92
N GLU A 42 -4.64 3.10 7.60
CA GLU A 42 -3.28 3.53 7.95
C GLU A 42 -2.39 3.66 6.71
N LEU A 43 -2.51 2.73 5.75
CA LEU A 43 -1.84 2.84 4.45
C LEU A 43 -2.25 4.13 3.72
N ARG A 44 -3.56 4.40 3.64
CA ARG A 44 -4.06 5.64 3.01
C ARG A 44 -3.54 6.87 3.73
N LYS A 45 -3.60 6.91 5.05
CA LYS A 45 -3.08 8.01 5.87
C LYS A 45 -1.58 8.23 5.60
N TYR A 46 -0.79 7.16 5.64
CA TYR A 46 0.65 7.20 5.39
C TYR A 46 1.01 7.81 4.03
N TYR A 47 0.33 7.41 2.96
CA TYR A 47 0.58 7.95 1.62
C TYR A 47 0.10 9.39 1.43
N LEU A 48 -0.89 9.85 2.20
CA LEU A 48 -1.38 11.24 2.18
C LEU A 48 -0.56 12.20 3.05
N MET A 49 0.30 11.69 3.94
CA MET A 49 1.17 12.53 4.75
C MET A 49 2.27 13.16 3.90
N ASP A 50 2.48 14.46 4.05
CA ASP A 50 3.59 15.22 3.44
C ASP A 50 4.87 15.01 4.26
N THR A 51 5.28 13.75 4.38
CA THR A 51 6.52 13.34 5.03
C THR A 51 7.55 13.00 3.96
N PRO A 52 8.85 13.28 4.22
CA PRO A 52 9.94 12.77 3.39
C PRO A 52 9.80 11.27 3.14
N ASP A 53 10.25 10.80 1.98
CA ASP A 53 10.08 9.39 1.55
C ASP A 53 10.67 8.38 2.54
N ASP A 54 11.66 8.79 3.35
CA ASP A 54 12.16 8.03 4.49
C ASP A 54 11.44 8.46 5.77
N VAL A 55 10.37 7.73 6.11
CA VAL A 55 9.71 7.91 7.41
C VAL A 55 10.43 7.03 8.43
N ALA A 56 11.07 7.68 9.41
CA ALA A 56 11.59 6.99 10.59
C ALA A 56 10.45 6.21 11.27
N HIS A 57 10.79 5.07 11.88
CA HIS A 57 9.98 4.03 12.53
C HIS A 57 8.78 4.47 13.43
N ASP A 58 8.54 5.77 13.59
CA ASP A 58 7.76 6.37 14.67
C ASP A 58 6.33 6.78 14.23
N VAL A 59 6.00 6.65 12.93
CA VAL A 59 4.70 7.11 12.38
C VAL A 59 3.65 6.00 12.33
N LEU A 60 4.07 4.73 12.23
CA LEU A 60 3.18 3.56 12.19
C LEU A 60 3.56 2.58 13.29
N GLU A 61 2.56 1.92 13.88
CA GLU A 61 2.82 0.83 14.81
C GLU A 61 3.61 -0.31 14.12
N PRO A 62 4.60 -0.93 14.78
CA PRO A 62 5.47 -1.94 14.16
C PRO A 62 4.74 -3.12 13.51
N MET A 63 3.58 -3.52 14.06
CA MET A 63 2.78 -4.60 13.49
C MET A 63 2.05 -4.18 12.20
N VAL A 64 1.53 -2.95 12.15
CA VAL A 64 0.90 -2.38 10.95
C VAL A 64 1.95 -2.24 9.86
N PHE A 65 3.12 -1.70 10.23
CA PHE A 65 4.30 -1.60 9.38
C PHE A 65 4.67 -2.94 8.72
N GLN A 66 4.86 -3.99 9.53
CA GLN A 66 5.31 -5.28 8.99
C GLN A 66 4.28 -5.87 8.04
N ASN A 67 2.99 -5.74 8.35
CA ASN A 67 1.95 -6.25 7.46
C ASN A 67 1.89 -5.50 6.12
N LEU A 68 2.07 -4.17 6.12
CA LEU A 68 2.11 -3.38 4.89
C LEU A 68 3.35 -3.71 4.04
N ALA A 69 4.49 -3.96 4.67
CA ALA A 69 5.71 -4.41 4.00
C ALA A 69 5.54 -5.83 3.42
N ASP A 70 4.97 -6.77 4.19
CA ASP A 70 4.73 -8.15 3.76
C ASP A 70 3.67 -8.27 2.64
N SER A 71 2.83 -7.24 2.49
CA SER A 71 1.89 -7.10 1.37
C SER A 71 2.48 -6.34 0.18
N GLY A 72 3.70 -5.81 0.30
CA GLY A 72 4.44 -5.14 -0.77
C GLY A 72 4.02 -3.70 -1.04
N PHE A 73 3.18 -3.11 -0.19
CA PHE A 73 2.68 -1.74 -0.35
C PHE A 73 3.64 -0.66 0.16
N VAL A 74 4.72 -1.05 0.82
CA VAL A 74 5.83 -0.19 1.25
C VAL A 74 7.14 -0.94 1.10
N ASP A 75 8.24 -0.21 0.90
CA ASP A 75 9.58 -0.80 0.85
C ASP A 75 10.22 -0.72 2.23
N LEU A 76 11.03 -1.72 2.60
CA LEU A 76 11.83 -1.69 3.83
C LEU A 76 13.13 -0.93 3.57
N THR A 77 13.43 0.07 4.40
CA THR A 77 14.70 0.79 4.36
C THR A 77 15.54 0.43 5.58
N ALA A 78 16.80 0.09 5.38
CA ALA A 78 17.73 -0.19 6.48
C ALA A 78 18.69 0.99 6.64
N GLY A 79 18.66 1.65 7.81
CA GLY A 79 19.57 2.75 8.12
C GLY A 79 20.89 2.29 8.76
N PHE A 80 21.97 3.05 8.56
CA PHE A 80 23.20 2.92 9.34
C PHE A 80 22.92 3.33 10.79
N GLY A 81 22.69 2.34 11.67
CA GLY A 81 22.31 2.56 13.07
C GLY A 81 21.34 1.53 13.65
N GLY A 82 20.85 0.59 12.84
CA GLY A 82 20.03 -0.54 13.32
C GLY A 82 18.51 -0.32 13.30
N GLY A 83 18.03 0.83 12.80
CA GLY A 83 16.61 1.09 12.56
C GLY A 83 16.15 0.59 11.17
N VAL A 84 14.96 -0.01 11.11
CA VAL A 84 14.32 -0.46 9.86
C VAL A 84 13.14 0.47 9.51
N GLY A 85 13.35 1.43 8.62
CA GLY A 85 12.28 2.31 8.15
C GLY A 85 11.40 1.66 7.08
N THR A 86 10.38 2.41 6.66
CA THR A 86 9.67 2.14 5.40
C THR A 86 9.76 3.34 4.49
N ALA A 87 9.86 3.06 3.20
CA ALA A 87 9.67 4.04 2.14
C ALA A 87 8.34 3.80 1.42
N LYS A 88 7.72 4.90 1.00
CA LYS A 88 6.61 4.86 0.03
C LYS A 88 7.15 4.24 -1.26
N ASN A 89 6.38 3.36 -1.87
CA ASN A 89 6.72 2.75 -3.14
C ASN A 89 5.60 2.96 -4.17
N GLU A 90 5.90 2.63 -5.41
CA GLU A 90 4.96 2.80 -6.52
C GLU A 90 3.68 1.99 -6.31
N LEU A 91 3.79 0.75 -5.80
CA LEU A 91 2.67 -0.16 -5.67
C LEU A 91 1.64 0.35 -4.66
N GLY A 92 2.10 0.78 -3.48
CA GLY A 92 1.23 1.37 -2.47
C GLY A 92 0.62 2.68 -2.96
N ARG A 93 1.37 3.51 -3.68
CA ARG A 93 0.82 4.75 -4.28
C ARG A 93 -0.35 4.43 -5.22
N LEU A 94 -0.14 3.53 -6.18
CA LEU A 94 -1.15 3.14 -7.17
C LEU A 94 -2.39 2.53 -6.49
N PHE A 95 -2.18 1.71 -5.47
CA PHE A 95 -3.27 1.10 -4.71
C PHE A 95 -4.07 2.16 -3.94
N VAL A 96 -3.41 3.10 -3.27
CA VAL A 96 -4.11 4.21 -2.61
C VAL A 96 -4.88 5.05 -3.62
N GLU A 97 -4.24 5.41 -4.74
CA GLU A 97 -4.80 6.30 -5.75
C GLU A 97 -6.01 5.71 -6.48
N TYR A 98 -5.96 4.44 -6.88
CA TYR A 98 -6.98 3.85 -7.76
C TYR A 98 -7.90 2.85 -7.07
N VAL A 99 -7.55 2.36 -5.89
CA VAL A 99 -8.30 1.29 -5.21
C VAL A 99 -8.87 1.75 -3.87
N LEU A 100 -8.12 2.52 -3.07
CA LEU A 100 -8.62 3.02 -1.78
C LEU A 100 -9.31 4.38 -1.85
N CYS A 101 -8.99 5.23 -2.83
CA CYS A 101 -9.75 6.44 -3.08
C CYS A 101 -11.05 6.08 -3.81
N ASP A 102 -12.18 6.29 -3.14
CA ASP A 102 -13.46 6.32 -3.84
C ASP A 102 -13.43 7.51 -4.80
N ASN A 103 -13.54 7.25 -6.10
CA ASN A 103 -13.96 8.26 -7.05
C ASN A 103 -15.41 8.63 -6.69
N GLN A 104 -15.59 9.59 -5.79
CA GLN A 104 -16.82 10.36 -5.63
C GLN A 104 -16.60 11.74 -6.23
#